data_AF-A0A0B1S4H0-F1
#
_entry.id   AF-A0A0B1S4H0-F1
#
_cell.length_a   1.000
_cell.length_b   1.000
_cell.length_c   1.000
_cell.angle_alpha   90.00
_cell.angle_beta   90.00
_cell.angle_gamma   90.00
#
_symmetry.space_group_name_H-M   'P 1'
#
loop_
_entity.id
_entity.type
_entity.pdbx_description
1 polymer ?
#
loop_
_entity_poly.entity_id
_entity_poly.type
_entity_poly.pdbx_seq_one_letter_code
_entity_poly.pdbx_strand_id
1 'polypeptide(L)'
;MAEFAPPKVSIVGVTNNEASLFTLLQKPPHIHKLGIDSSEYAKWDREKFAGEIEKLVRRVYLGKHTQEVINEIVAQYTHGEKKISEFYINSYNELISDLLFNIPAADGIFARRKTRWDVFAYIFNYHKDADWNSNVPEGLRGAAHGSDLAYVTGVGLPEKFDEKEQTIVNLLQEAFAEFAREGYALNRW
;
A
#
# COMPACT_ATOMS: atom_id res chain seq x y z
N MET A 1 -18.84 -12.21 5.20
CA MET A 1 -19.97 -11.41 4.67
C MET A 1 -20.12 -11.47 3.14
N ALA A 2 -19.14 -11.93 2.34
CA ALA A 2 -19.27 -12.00 0.87
C ALA A 2 -19.98 -13.26 0.32
N GLU A 3 -20.13 -14.32 1.12
CA GLU A 3 -20.57 -15.65 0.67
C GLU A 3 -22.04 -15.71 0.17
N PHE A 4 -22.90 -14.79 0.63
CA PHE A 4 -24.33 -14.77 0.29
C PHE A 4 -24.72 -13.65 -0.67
N ALA A 5 -23.78 -12.80 -1.11
CA ALA A 5 -24.06 -11.74 -2.06
C ALA A 5 -24.07 -12.32 -3.50
N PRO A 6 -25.04 -11.92 -4.36
CA PRO A 6 -25.03 -12.35 -5.75
C PRO A 6 -23.74 -11.90 -6.43
N PRO A 7 -23.12 -12.73 -7.30
CA PRO A 7 -21.94 -12.34 -8.05
C PRO A 7 -22.10 -11.02 -8.76
N LYS A 8 -21.14 -10.11 -8.56
CA LYS A 8 -21.02 -8.85 -9.27
C LYS A 8 -19.62 -8.72 -9.82
N VAL A 9 -19.50 -8.10 -10.98
CA VAL A 9 -18.17 -7.70 -11.47
C VAL A 9 -17.59 -6.67 -10.49
N SER A 10 -16.32 -6.83 -10.13
CA SER A 10 -15.61 -5.94 -9.20
C SER A 10 -14.26 -5.52 -9.77
N ILE A 11 -13.85 -4.29 -9.48
CA ILE A 11 -12.48 -3.81 -9.65
C ILE A 11 -11.91 -3.49 -8.27
N VAL A 12 -10.68 -3.94 -8.01
CA VAL A 12 -9.98 -3.73 -6.72
C VAL A 12 -8.59 -3.17 -7.02
N GLY A 13 -8.21 -2.11 -6.32
CA GLY A 13 -6.92 -1.45 -6.48
C GLY A 13 -6.15 -1.41 -5.18
N VAL A 14 -4.83 -1.42 -5.31
CA VAL A 14 -3.89 -1.00 -4.25
C VAL A 14 -2.80 -0.13 -4.87
N THR A 15 -2.09 0.65 -4.05
CA THR A 15 -0.88 1.34 -4.46
C THR A 15 0.37 0.53 -4.10
N ASN A 16 1.51 0.74 -4.78
CA ASN A 16 2.74 -0.01 -4.43
C ASN A 16 3.38 0.39 -3.10
N ASN A 17 2.91 1.47 -2.49
CA ASN A 17 3.47 2.01 -1.27
C ASN A 17 2.36 2.46 -0.30
N GLU A 18 1.32 1.64 -0.13
CA GLU A 18 0.09 1.94 0.62
C GLU A 18 0.36 2.63 1.96
N ALA A 19 1.17 2.03 2.82
CA ALA A 19 1.36 2.54 4.17
C ALA A 19 2.14 3.85 4.24
N SER A 20 2.79 4.29 3.16
CA SER A 20 3.67 5.46 3.21
C SER A 20 2.96 6.77 3.56
N LEU A 21 1.66 6.87 3.32
CA LEU A 21 0.85 7.98 3.81
C LEU A 21 0.95 8.10 5.34
N PHE A 22 1.00 6.98 6.04
CA PHE A 22 0.99 6.89 7.51
C PHE A 22 2.39 6.76 8.11
N THR A 23 3.29 6.01 7.46
CA THR A 23 4.62 5.69 7.99
C THR A 23 5.64 6.77 7.65
N LEU A 24 5.66 7.26 6.40
CA LEU A 24 6.68 8.18 5.89
C LEU A 24 6.19 9.63 5.82
N LEU A 25 4.98 9.85 5.31
CA LEU A 25 4.34 11.17 5.27
C LEU A 25 3.67 11.55 6.59
N GLN A 26 3.39 10.55 7.45
CA GLN A 26 2.81 10.71 8.78
C GLN A 26 1.46 11.46 8.80
N LYS A 27 0.58 11.16 7.83
CA LYS A 27 -0.71 11.82 7.66
C LYS A 27 -1.91 10.87 7.86
N PRO A 28 -2.97 11.32 8.56
CA PRO A 28 -3.00 12.43 9.50
C PRO A 28 -2.46 12.00 10.88
N PRO A 29 -1.54 12.76 11.50
CA PRO A 29 -0.75 12.29 12.65
C PRO A 29 -1.55 12.04 13.94
N HIS A 30 -2.80 12.50 14.01
CA HIS A 30 -3.64 12.39 15.21
C HIS A 30 -4.44 11.09 15.27
N ILE A 31 -4.51 10.30 14.19
CA ILE A 31 -5.33 9.07 14.14
C ILE A 31 -4.49 7.80 14.25
N HIS A 32 -3.15 7.88 14.19
CA HIS A 32 -2.25 6.72 14.24
C HIS A 32 -0.91 7.06 14.89
N LYS A 33 -0.13 6.02 15.24
CA LYS A 33 1.25 6.12 15.76
C LYS A 33 2.25 5.26 14.97
N LEU A 34 1.96 5.06 13.69
CA LEU A 34 2.77 4.26 12.74
C LEU A 34 3.91 5.06 12.09
N GLY A 35 3.97 6.38 12.33
CA GLY A 35 4.92 7.28 11.68
C GLY A 35 6.36 7.01 12.13
N ILE A 36 7.28 7.16 11.18
CA ILE A 36 8.72 7.15 11.42
C ILE A 36 9.22 8.58 11.30
N ASP A 37 9.76 9.14 12.39
CA ASP A 37 10.39 10.45 12.36
C ASP A 37 11.66 10.40 11.48
N SER A 38 11.78 11.33 10.52
CA SER A 38 12.93 11.39 9.63
C SER A 38 14.27 11.58 10.36
N SER A 39 14.25 12.19 11.55
CA SER A 39 15.43 12.30 12.42
C SER A 39 15.90 10.96 12.99
N GLU A 40 15.04 9.93 12.95
CA GLU A 40 15.38 8.58 13.38
C GLU A 40 15.85 7.67 12.25
N TYR A 41 15.75 8.08 10.97
CA TYR A 41 16.05 7.20 9.84
C TYR A 41 17.41 6.52 9.97
N ALA A 42 18.48 7.25 10.29
CA ALA A 42 19.82 6.69 10.44
C ALA A 42 19.95 5.61 11.54
N LYS A 43 18.98 5.53 12.48
CA LYS A 43 18.94 4.54 13.57
C LYS A 43 18.18 3.27 13.18
N TRP A 44 17.57 3.22 12.00
CA TRP A 44 16.88 2.03 11.55
C TRP A 44 17.87 0.95 11.14
N ASP A 45 17.88 -0.11 11.94
CA ASP A 45 18.57 -1.36 11.67
C ASP A 45 17.61 -2.53 11.95
N ARG A 46 18.15 -3.75 11.89
CA ARG A 46 17.37 -4.96 12.15
C ARG A 46 16.78 -5.00 13.55
N GLU A 47 17.50 -4.51 14.55
CA GLU A 47 17.06 -4.52 15.95
C GLU A 47 15.91 -3.53 16.16
N LYS A 48 16.05 -2.32 15.63
CA LYS A 48 14.99 -1.31 15.65
C LYS A 48 13.74 -1.81 14.93
N PHE A 49 13.89 -2.40 13.74
CA PHE A 49 12.79 -3.01 12.99
C PHE A 49 12.08 -4.10 13.81
N ALA A 50 12.83 -5.08 14.32
CA ALA A 50 12.29 -6.17 15.13
C ALA A 50 11.57 -5.66 16.39
N GLY A 51 12.10 -4.62 17.03
CA GLY A 51 11.48 -3.98 18.18
C GLY A 51 10.14 -3.30 17.85
N GLU A 52 9.99 -2.71 16.66
CA GLU A 52 8.68 -2.19 16.21
C GLU A 52 7.69 -3.34 15.91
N ILE A 53 8.16 -4.46 15.33
CA ILE A 53 7.31 -5.64 15.07
C ILE A 53 6.82 -6.24 16.38
N GLU A 54 7.70 -6.37 17.37
CA GLU A 54 7.35 -6.86 18.70
C GLU A 54 6.24 -6.03 19.34
N LYS A 55 6.32 -4.70 19.25
CA LYS A 55 5.26 -3.81 19.77
C LYS A 55 3.91 -4.03 19.09
N LEU A 56 3.90 -4.31 17.79
CA LEU A 56 2.67 -4.57 17.03
C LEU A 56 2.08 -5.94 17.39
N VAL A 57 2.90 -7.00 17.35
CA VAL A 57 2.46 -8.37 17.63
C VAL A 57 1.90 -8.49 19.04
N ARG A 58 2.58 -7.91 20.05
CA ARG A 58 2.13 -7.97 21.45
C ARG A 58 0.78 -7.30 21.71
N ARG A 59 0.30 -6.43 20.82
CA ARG A 59 -1.04 -5.81 20.95
C ARG A 59 -2.17 -6.74 20.54
N VAL A 60 -1.90 -7.71 19.68
CA VAL A 60 -2.94 -8.54 19.04
C VAL A 60 -2.77 -10.03 19.32
N TYR A 61 -1.58 -10.47 19.72
CA TYR A 61 -1.26 -11.87 19.99
C TYR A 61 -0.82 -12.06 21.44
N LEU A 62 -1.62 -12.82 22.19
CA LEU A 62 -1.39 -13.16 23.61
C LEU A 62 -1.03 -14.65 23.80
N GLY A 63 -0.69 -15.35 22.71
CA GLY A 63 -0.38 -16.77 22.73
C GLY A 63 1.01 -17.08 23.30
N LYS A 64 1.31 -18.37 23.45
CA LYS A 64 2.59 -18.84 24.02
C LYS A 64 3.77 -18.72 23.05
N HIS A 65 3.51 -18.54 21.75
CA HIS A 65 4.52 -18.55 20.68
C HIS A 65 4.89 -17.15 20.18
N THR A 66 4.73 -16.12 21.02
CA THR A 66 4.89 -14.71 20.59
C THR A 66 6.25 -14.44 19.96
N GLN A 67 7.32 -15.00 20.52
CA GLN A 67 8.67 -14.79 19.99
C GLN A 67 8.89 -15.49 18.65
N GLU A 68 8.32 -16.69 18.47
CA GLU A 68 8.39 -17.43 17.20
C GLU A 68 7.68 -16.63 16.09
N VAL A 69 6.48 -16.12 16.37
CA VAL A 69 5.72 -15.25 15.45
C VAL A 69 6.52 -14.00 15.09
N ILE A 70 7.12 -13.31 16.07
CA ILE A 70 7.96 -12.13 15.80
C ILE A 70 9.14 -12.50 14.91
N ASN A 71 9.83 -13.61 15.21
CA ASN A 71 10.98 -14.05 14.45
C ASN A 71 10.62 -14.41 13.00
N GLU A 72 9.48 -15.06 12.78
CA GLU A 72 8.97 -15.39 11.44
C GLU A 72 8.63 -14.14 10.64
N ILE A 73 7.93 -13.18 11.23
CA ILE A 73 7.61 -11.90 10.57
C ILE A 73 8.91 -11.15 10.24
N VAL A 74 9.84 -11.05 11.19
CA VAL A 74 11.11 -10.36 10.94
C VAL A 74 11.86 -11.05 9.81
N ALA A 75 11.97 -12.38 9.81
CA ALA A 75 12.66 -13.13 8.77
C ALA A 75 12.02 -12.93 7.38
N GLN A 76 10.68 -12.93 7.31
CA GLN A 76 9.93 -12.72 6.07
C GLN A 76 10.24 -11.35 5.44
N TYR A 77 10.18 -10.28 6.24
CA TYR A 77 10.35 -8.92 5.74
C TYR A 77 11.82 -8.47 5.65
N THR A 78 12.76 -9.22 6.24
CA THR A 78 14.21 -8.97 6.05
C THR A 78 14.87 -9.97 5.10
N HIS A 79 14.10 -10.71 4.29
CA HIS A 79 14.68 -11.63 3.32
C HIS A 79 15.52 -10.86 2.28
N GLY A 80 16.75 -11.32 2.01
CA GLY A 80 17.68 -10.62 1.11
C GLY A 80 18.25 -9.33 1.72
N GLU A 81 18.37 -9.29 3.05
CA GLU A 81 18.82 -8.15 3.86
C GLU A 81 19.94 -7.32 3.24
N LYS A 82 19.67 -6.02 3.04
CA LYS A 82 20.69 -5.00 2.80
C LYS A 82 20.88 -4.25 4.10
N LYS A 83 22.08 -4.27 4.68
CA LYS A 83 22.40 -3.62 5.97
C LYS A 83 22.49 -2.10 5.86
N ILE A 84 21.43 -1.46 5.38
CA ILE A 84 21.26 -0.03 5.21
C ILE A 84 19.91 0.37 5.81
N SER A 85 19.83 1.60 6.34
CA SER A 85 18.63 2.05 7.05
C SER A 85 17.37 2.03 6.19
N GLU A 86 17.46 2.48 4.94
CA GLU A 86 16.34 2.49 4.00
C GLU A 86 15.73 1.11 3.80
N PHE A 87 16.53 0.04 3.84
CA PHE A 87 16.02 -1.32 3.72
C PHE A 87 15.04 -1.67 4.86
N TYR A 88 15.40 -1.37 6.11
CA TYR A 88 14.56 -1.68 7.26
C TYR A 88 13.34 -0.76 7.37
N ILE A 89 13.48 0.51 6.98
CA ILE A 89 12.35 1.43 6.86
C ILE A 89 11.36 0.93 5.80
N ASN A 90 11.86 0.53 4.63
CA ASN A 90 11.02 -0.04 3.59
C ASN A 90 10.36 -1.35 4.05
N SER A 91 11.09 -2.21 4.75
CA SER A 91 10.57 -3.48 5.30
C SER A 91 9.42 -3.23 6.29
N TYR A 92 9.56 -2.23 7.16
CA TYR A 92 8.48 -1.81 8.06
C TYR A 92 7.28 -1.28 7.31
N ASN A 93 7.52 -0.39 6.36
CA ASN A 93 6.45 0.17 5.55
C ASN A 93 5.71 -0.90 4.73
N GLU A 94 6.43 -1.86 4.17
CA GLU A 94 5.87 -3.00 3.43
C GLU A 94 5.00 -3.87 4.34
N LEU A 95 5.48 -4.20 5.55
CA LEU A 95 4.67 -4.91 6.54
C LEU A 95 3.38 -4.16 6.87
N ILE A 96 3.45 -2.85 7.13
CA ILE A 96 2.23 -2.07 7.44
C ILE A 96 1.29 -2.02 6.22
N SER A 97 1.84 -1.93 5.00
CA SER A 97 1.06 -1.96 3.76
C SER A 97 0.31 -3.29 3.62
N ASP A 98 0.99 -4.40 3.89
CA ASP A 98 0.42 -5.73 3.82
C ASP A 98 -0.65 -5.96 4.89
N LEU A 99 -0.35 -5.61 6.14
CA LEU A 99 -1.26 -5.81 7.26
C LEU A 99 -2.57 -5.03 7.11
N LEU A 100 -2.51 -3.80 6.59
CA LEU A 100 -3.66 -2.90 6.56
C LEU A 100 -4.40 -2.91 5.21
N PHE A 101 -3.71 -3.17 4.10
CA PHE A 101 -4.26 -2.95 2.76
C PHE A 101 -4.06 -4.17 1.84
N ASN A 102 -2.82 -4.58 1.56
CA ASN A 102 -2.56 -5.52 0.47
C ASN A 102 -3.11 -6.92 0.75
N ILE A 103 -2.86 -7.50 1.94
CA ILE A 103 -3.37 -8.83 2.29
C ILE A 103 -4.91 -8.82 2.37
N PRO A 104 -5.57 -7.88 3.07
CA PRO A 104 -7.03 -7.79 3.03
C PRO A 104 -7.61 -7.64 1.62
N ALA A 105 -6.97 -6.86 0.74
CA ALA A 105 -7.38 -6.73 -0.65
C ALA A 105 -7.24 -8.06 -1.41
N ALA A 106 -6.09 -8.73 -1.29
CA ALA A 106 -5.84 -10.03 -1.92
C ALA A 106 -6.81 -11.11 -1.42
N ASP A 107 -7.02 -11.22 -0.11
CA ASP A 107 -7.99 -12.13 0.49
C ASP A 107 -9.41 -11.85 -0.03
N GLY A 108 -9.78 -10.57 -0.12
CA GLY A 108 -11.05 -10.13 -0.70
C GLY A 108 -11.19 -10.52 -2.17
N ILE A 109 -10.13 -10.44 -2.96
CA ILE A 109 -10.11 -10.89 -4.37
C ILE A 109 -10.29 -12.40 -4.43
N PHE A 110 -9.49 -13.17 -3.68
CA PHE A 110 -9.56 -14.63 -3.70
C PHE A 110 -10.89 -15.17 -3.20
N ALA A 111 -11.47 -14.58 -2.15
CA ALA A 111 -12.78 -14.97 -1.64
C ALA A 111 -13.88 -14.79 -2.70
N ARG A 112 -13.91 -13.64 -3.39
CA ARG A 112 -14.88 -13.36 -4.48
C ARG A 112 -14.68 -14.30 -5.67
N ARG A 113 -13.43 -14.59 -6.03
CA ARG A 113 -13.10 -15.54 -7.11
C ARG A 113 -13.55 -16.96 -6.79
N LYS A 114 -13.43 -17.41 -5.53
CA LYS A 114 -13.96 -18.72 -5.09
C LYS A 114 -15.48 -18.82 -5.27
N THR A 115 -16.19 -17.69 -5.17
CA THR A 115 -17.64 -17.60 -5.41
C THR A 115 -17.99 -17.20 -6.85
N ARG A 116 -17.06 -17.35 -7.80
CA ARG A 116 -17.26 -17.09 -9.25
C ARG A 116 -17.58 -15.64 -9.63
N TRP A 117 -17.13 -14.67 -8.84
CA TRP A 117 -17.19 -13.26 -9.26
C TRP A 117 -16.10 -12.98 -10.29
N ASP A 118 -16.40 -12.19 -11.31
CA ASP A 118 -15.38 -11.58 -12.16
C ASP A 118 -14.72 -10.43 -11.41
N VAL A 119 -13.41 -10.53 -11.20
CA VAL A 119 -12.64 -9.56 -10.43
C VAL A 119 -11.46 -9.11 -11.26
N PHE A 120 -11.37 -7.79 -11.46
CA PHE A 120 -10.24 -7.08 -12.03
C PHE A 120 -9.41 -6.49 -10.89
N ALA A 121 -8.09 -6.55 -11.01
CA ALA A 121 -7.17 -6.00 -10.02
C ALA A 121 -6.15 -5.09 -10.69
N TYR A 122 -5.78 -3.99 -10.04
CA TYR A 122 -4.68 -3.13 -10.46
C TYR A 122 -3.76 -2.78 -9.30
N ILE A 123 -2.52 -2.45 -9.64
CA ILE A 123 -1.55 -1.85 -8.72
C ILE A 123 -1.14 -0.50 -9.30
N PHE A 124 -1.34 0.57 -8.54
CA PHE A 124 -0.94 1.92 -8.94
C PHE A 124 0.46 2.25 -8.42
N ASN A 125 1.37 2.59 -9.34
CA ASN A 125 2.81 2.72 -9.05
C ASN A 125 3.39 4.10 -9.35
N TYR A 126 2.58 5.01 -9.89
CA TYR A 126 3.04 6.35 -10.24
C TYR A 126 3.02 7.27 -9.01
N HIS A 127 4.05 8.08 -8.88
CA HIS A 127 4.10 9.18 -7.93
C HIS A 127 4.91 10.34 -8.51
N LYS A 128 4.70 11.53 -7.97
CA LYS A 128 5.55 12.69 -8.22
C LYS A 128 6.41 12.98 -6.98
N ASP A 129 7.64 13.41 -7.20
CA ASP A 129 8.53 13.80 -6.10
C ASP A 129 7.97 14.93 -5.24
N ALA A 130 7.15 15.80 -5.84
CA ALA A 130 6.50 16.92 -5.14
C ALA A 130 5.49 16.48 -4.07
N ASP A 131 5.01 15.23 -4.10
CA ASP A 131 4.13 14.69 -3.05
C ASP A 131 4.89 14.34 -1.76
N TRP A 132 6.21 14.29 -1.83
CA TRP A 132 7.07 13.81 -0.77
C TRP A 132 7.79 14.93 -0.05
N ASN A 133 7.90 14.80 1.28
CA ASN A 133 8.75 15.69 2.06
C ASN A 133 10.22 15.50 1.63
N SER A 134 10.98 16.59 1.54
CA SER A 134 12.40 16.56 1.13
C SER A 134 13.28 15.65 1.98
N ASN A 135 12.87 15.38 3.23
CA ASN A 135 13.58 14.51 4.16
C ASN A 135 13.30 13.01 3.94
N VAL A 136 12.39 12.64 3.03
CA VAL A 136 12.17 11.25 2.64
C VAL A 136 13.12 10.89 1.49
N PRO A 137 14.06 9.95 1.68
CA PRO A 137 14.93 9.46 0.62
C PRO A 137 14.15 8.98 -0.60
N GLU A 138 14.69 9.23 -1.80
CA GLU A 138 14.07 8.84 -3.08
C GLU A 138 13.78 7.34 -3.15
N GLY A 139 14.68 6.50 -2.63
CA GLY A 139 14.51 5.05 -2.60
C GLY A 139 13.35 4.54 -1.75
N LEU A 140 12.73 5.39 -0.92
CA LEU A 140 11.56 5.08 -0.10
C LEU A 140 10.24 5.61 -0.68
N ARG A 141 10.30 6.38 -1.78
CA ARG A 141 9.14 7.02 -2.39
C ARG A 141 8.39 6.05 -3.29
N GLY A 142 7.08 6.26 -3.40
CA GLY A 142 6.18 5.43 -4.20
C GLY A 142 4.78 6.04 -4.26
N ALA A 143 3.81 5.27 -4.75
CA ALA A 143 2.42 5.68 -4.72
C ALA A 143 1.84 5.45 -3.32
N ALA A 144 1.59 6.53 -2.58
CA ALA A 144 1.01 6.46 -1.24
C ALA A 144 -0.49 6.12 -1.28
N HIS A 145 -1.05 5.63 -0.17
CA HIS A 145 -2.48 5.33 -0.06
C HIS A 145 -3.37 6.46 -0.61
N GLY A 146 -4.24 6.11 -1.56
CA GLY A 146 -5.20 7.02 -2.19
C GLY A 146 -4.60 7.99 -3.21
N SER A 147 -3.31 7.89 -3.54
CA SER A 147 -2.68 8.75 -4.56
C SER A 147 -3.23 8.52 -5.97
N ASP A 148 -3.84 7.37 -6.22
CA ASP A 148 -4.53 7.03 -7.47
C ASP A 148 -5.85 7.78 -7.66
N LEU A 149 -6.47 8.25 -6.57
CA LEU A 149 -7.80 8.87 -6.61
C LEU A 149 -7.89 10.09 -7.53
N ALA A 150 -6.84 10.94 -7.55
CA ALA A 150 -6.79 12.09 -8.43
C ALA A 150 -6.79 11.68 -9.91
N TYR A 151 -6.15 10.57 -10.24
CA TYR A 151 -6.07 10.05 -11.61
C TYR A 151 -7.35 9.30 -12.02
N VAL A 152 -8.00 8.60 -11.10
CA VAL A 152 -9.29 7.92 -11.33
C VAL A 152 -10.43 8.92 -11.51
N THR A 153 -10.47 9.97 -10.69
CA THR A 153 -11.59 10.92 -10.69
C THR A 153 -11.38 12.12 -11.61
N GLY A 154 -10.13 12.43 -11.95
CA GLY A 154 -9.78 13.71 -12.60
C GLY A 154 -10.02 14.93 -11.69
N VAL A 155 -10.32 14.72 -10.41
CA VAL A 155 -10.63 15.76 -9.42
C VAL A 155 -9.67 15.58 -8.25
N GLY A 156 -8.75 16.52 -8.02
CA GLY A 156 -7.94 16.40 -6.82
C GLY A 156 -6.69 17.26 -6.67
N LEU A 157 -6.29 18.08 -7.63
CA LEU A 157 -5.07 18.88 -7.45
C LEU A 157 -5.28 20.34 -7.88
N PRO A 158 -4.72 21.31 -7.15
CA PRO A 158 -4.71 22.72 -7.56
C PRO A 158 -3.84 22.98 -8.80
N GLU A 159 -3.02 22.00 -9.22
CA GLU A 159 -2.11 22.07 -10.36
C GLU A 159 -2.63 21.22 -11.52
N LYS A 160 -2.37 21.69 -12.75
CA LYS A 160 -2.68 20.94 -13.97
C LYS A 160 -1.74 19.74 -14.07
N PHE A 161 -2.30 18.59 -14.47
CA PHE A 161 -1.51 17.42 -14.84
C PHE A 161 -0.56 17.74 -15.99
N ASP A 162 0.68 17.26 -15.89
CA ASP A 162 1.61 17.28 -17.03
C ASP A 162 1.19 16.26 -18.12
N GLU A 163 1.91 16.20 -19.25
CA GLU A 163 1.56 15.29 -20.36
C GLU A 163 1.61 13.80 -19.96
N LYS A 164 2.56 13.44 -19.08
CA LYS A 164 2.72 12.07 -18.59
C LYS A 164 1.57 11.72 -17.64
N GLU A 165 1.24 12.62 -16.72
CA GLU A 165 0.11 12.48 -15.82
C GLU A 165 -1.21 12.43 -16.57
N GLN A 166 -1.40 13.27 -17.59
CA GLN A 166 -2.60 13.24 -18.42
C GLN A 166 -2.77 11.90 -19.15
N THR A 167 -1.67 11.27 -19.55
CA THR A 167 -1.70 9.90 -20.12
C THR A 167 -2.22 8.88 -19.10
N ILE A 168 -1.77 8.99 -17.85
CA ILE A 168 -2.22 8.13 -16.74
C ILE A 168 -3.70 8.38 -16.40
N VAL A 169 -4.12 9.65 -16.34
CA VAL A 169 -5.53 10.04 -16.14
C VAL A 169 -6.40 9.43 -17.23
N ASN A 170 -6.04 9.61 -18.50
CA ASN A 170 -6.81 9.08 -19.62
C ASN A 170 -6.96 7.56 -19.53
N LEU A 171 -5.85 6.86 -19.26
CA LEU A 171 -5.84 5.40 -19.11
C LEU A 171 -6.76 4.93 -17.97
N LEU A 172 -6.64 5.53 -16.78
CA LEU A 172 -7.42 5.11 -15.62
C LEU A 172 -8.90 5.47 -15.77
N GLN A 173 -9.21 6.67 -16.27
CA GLN A 173 -10.60 7.06 -16.51
C GLN A 173 -11.27 6.20 -17.57
N GLU A 174 -10.56 5.87 -18.66
CA GLU A 174 -11.09 4.97 -19.68
C GLU A 174 -11.35 3.58 -19.10
N ALA A 175 -10.37 3.00 -18.38
CA ALA A 175 -10.53 1.68 -17.76
C ALA A 175 -11.72 1.63 -16.78
N PHE A 176 -11.89 2.65 -15.95
CA PHE A 176 -13.03 2.72 -15.01
C PHE A 176 -14.36 3.01 -15.71
N ALA A 177 -14.38 3.82 -16.78
CA ALA A 177 -15.58 4.08 -17.57
C ALA A 177 -16.03 2.83 -18.34
N GLU A 178 -15.10 2.08 -18.93
CA GLU A 178 -15.37 0.79 -19.55
C GLU A 178 -15.91 -0.21 -18.52
N PHE A 179 -15.26 -0.32 -17.36
CA PHE A 179 -15.71 -1.19 -16.29
C PHE A 179 -17.15 -0.85 -15.86
N ALA A 180 -17.47 0.44 -15.72
CA ALA A 180 -18.80 0.88 -15.35
C ALA A 180 -19.86 0.59 -16.44
N ARG A 181 -19.50 0.66 -17.73
CA ARG A 181 -20.42 0.44 -18.86
C ARG A 181 -20.60 -1.03 -19.20
N GLU A 182 -19.52 -1.79 -19.22
CA GLU A 182 -19.48 -3.15 -19.79
C GLU A 182 -19.29 -4.25 -18.74
N GLY A 183 -18.91 -3.90 -17.51
CA GLY A 183 -18.53 -4.89 -16.50
C GLY A 183 -17.17 -5.55 -16.79
N TYR A 184 -16.30 -4.90 -17.56
CA TYR A 184 -14.90 -5.27 -17.71
C TYR A 184 -14.05 -4.06 -18.07
N ALA A 185 -12.76 -4.08 -17.74
CA ALA A 185 -11.79 -3.11 -18.23
C ALA A 185 -10.93 -3.79 -19.31
N LEU A 186 -11.22 -3.53 -20.60
CA LEU A 186 -10.39 -4.01 -21.70
C LEU A 186 -9.37 -2.93 -21.97
N ASN A 187 -8.22 -2.99 -21.29
CA ASN A 187 -7.08 -2.22 -21.74
C ASN A 187 -6.63 -2.76 -23.11
N ARG A 188 -7.27 -2.30 -24.19
CA ARG A 188 -6.93 -2.64 -25.58
C ARG A 188 -5.68 -1.83 -25.94
N TRP A 189 -4.52 -2.40 -25.65
CA TRP A 189 -3.24 -1.92 -26.14
C TRP A 189 -2.95 -2.47 -27.52
#